data_AF-A0ABD3N162-F1
#
_entry.id   AF-A0ABD3N162-F1
#
_cell.length_a   1.000
_cell.length_b   1.000
_cell.length_c   1.000
_cell.angle_alpha   90.00
_cell.angle_beta   90.00
_cell.angle_gamma   90.00
#
_symmetry.space_group_name_H-M   'P 1'
#
loop_
_entity.id
_entity.type
_entity.pdbx_description
1 polymer ?
#
loop_
_entity_poly.entity_id
_entity_poly.type
_entity_poly.pdbx_seq_one_letter_code
_entity_poly.pdbx_strand_id
1 'polypeptide(L)'
;MTMTSASTPATEAPLAIATRLHLGHASHPPPNLRDMLTSFITLAQTIGANHAVIAVDAAERITGYDLVDEVTKICNPPPTDLTPSDNNVRIHILPVTPWGKFVPALNAIVSHVATLSAKYVLMTSAEVQLSQDVLTIMKSKLDLEKTLVVGTVLPGHDYRYSRQAAVQNEEVGASEKVLDDKGVEVELTGRTTPWNTCSLWNVSKLSLTGFLLVSEGLHPEEDGSELGSSAGVEEVCTIATLQRILGPGNAQAKLITLPGEESTSWETQNFENDAKRKDWHEKKMASKVSRAKRQLELLGLSGTVIHC
;
A
#
# COMPACT_ATOMS: atom_id res chain seq x y z
N MET A 1 18.97 14.42 -47.63
CA MET A 1 19.11 13.33 -46.64
C MET A 1 18.89 13.93 -45.26
N THR A 2 17.65 13.93 -44.80
CA THR A 2 17.27 14.32 -43.43
C THR A 2 17.45 13.10 -42.53
N MET A 3 18.44 13.14 -41.67
CA MET A 3 18.67 12.13 -40.64
C MET A 3 17.56 12.25 -39.58
N THR A 4 16.66 11.27 -39.56
CA THR A 4 15.72 11.05 -38.47
C THR A 4 16.51 10.64 -37.22
N SER A 5 16.54 11.50 -36.20
CA SER A 5 17.07 11.10 -34.89
C SER A 5 16.16 10.03 -34.29
N ALA A 6 16.67 8.82 -34.15
CA ALA A 6 16.00 7.78 -33.38
C ALA A 6 15.83 8.30 -31.93
N SER A 7 14.59 8.48 -31.50
CA SER A 7 14.27 8.79 -30.12
C SER A 7 14.79 7.65 -29.24
N THR A 8 15.73 7.93 -28.35
CA THR A 8 16.10 7.03 -27.27
C THR A 8 14.81 6.64 -26.52
N PRO A 9 14.50 5.35 -26.31
CA PRO A 9 13.32 4.97 -25.56
C PRO A 9 13.40 5.65 -24.18
N ALA A 10 12.35 6.38 -23.82
CA ALA A 10 12.26 7.01 -22.51
C ALA A 10 12.51 5.92 -21.46
N THR A 11 13.58 6.07 -20.68
CA THR A 11 13.92 5.12 -19.63
C THR A 11 12.74 5.10 -18.66
N GLU A 12 12.11 3.94 -18.50
CA GLU A 12 10.92 3.82 -17.66
C GLU A 12 11.25 4.32 -16.24
N ALA A 13 10.41 5.18 -15.69
CA ALA A 13 10.69 5.84 -14.42
C ALA A 13 10.86 4.79 -13.29
N PRO A 14 11.95 4.85 -12.48
CA PRO A 14 12.28 3.74 -11.61
C PRO A 14 11.21 3.43 -10.55
N LEU A 15 10.96 2.14 -10.36
CA LEU A 15 9.96 1.59 -9.45
C LEU A 15 10.64 0.82 -8.30
N ALA A 16 10.22 1.12 -7.07
CA ALA A 16 10.40 0.24 -5.94
C ALA A 16 9.11 -0.52 -5.63
N ILE A 17 9.22 -1.80 -5.27
CA ILE A 17 8.16 -2.55 -4.60
C ILE A 17 8.59 -2.77 -3.15
N ALA A 18 7.67 -2.62 -2.21
CA ALA A 18 7.98 -2.69 -0.79
C ALA A 18 6.96 -3.51 0.00
N THR A 19 7.48 -4.24 0.98
CA THR A 19 6.69 -4.97 1.97
C THR A 19 7.34 -4.90 3.35
N ARG A 20 6.64 -5.37 4.37
CA ARG A 20 7.07 -5.36 5.76
C ARG A 20 6.79 -6.70 6.42
N LEU A 21 7.75 -7.19 7.21
CA LEU A 21 7.71 -8.51 7.80
C LEU A 21 7.98 -8.45 9.31
N HIS A 22 7.12 -9.08 10.10
CA HIS A 22 7.31 -9.25 11.53
C HIS A 22 6.67 -10.56 12.00
N LEU A 23 7.11 -11.04 13.17
CA LEU A 23 6.59 -12.28 13.76
C LEU A 23 5.28 -12.08 14.52
N GLY A 24 4.93 -10.84 14.85
CA GLY A 24 3.70 -10.53 15.59
C GLY A 24 3.68 -11.26 16.93
N HIS A 25 2.70 -12.15 17.11
CA HIS A 25 2.56 -13.01 18.30
C HIS A 25 2.99 -14.46 18.06
N ALA A 26 3.73 -14.75 16.98
CA ALA A 26 4.19 -16.10 16.68
C ALA A 26 5.12 -16.62 17.79
N SER A 27 4.87 -17.85 18.22
CA SER A 27 5.71 -18.56 19.20
C SER A 27 6.76 -19.46 18.55
N HIS A 28 6.69 -19.64 17.23
CA HIS A 28 7.60 -20.50 16.46
C HIS A 28 7.98 -19.81 15.14
N PRO A 29 9.16 -20.12 14.58
CA PRO A 29 9.57 -19.61 13.28
C PRO A 29 8.51 -19.88 12.18
N PRO A 30 8.24 -18.90 11.29
CA PRO A 30 7.25 -19.05 10.24
C PRO A 30 7.67 -20.14 9.24
N PRO A 31 6.89 -21.23 9.09
CA PRO A 31 7.28 -22.36 8.25
C PRO A 31 7.29 -22.02 6.76
N ASN A 32 6.51 -21.02 6.35
CA ASN A 32 6.33 -20.59 4.95
C ASN A 32 7.12 -19.33 4.59
N LEU A 33 8.09 -18.90 5.42
CA LEU A 33 8.85 -17.67 5.20
C LEU A 33 9.56 -17.66 3.83
N ARG A 34 10.17 -18.78 3.46
CA ARG A 34 10.88 -18.91 2.18
C ARG A 34 9.93 -18.74 1.01
N ASP A 35 8.76 -19.39 1.05
CA ASP A 35 7.77 -19.33 -0.02
C ASP A 35 7.24 -17.90 -0.17
N MET A 36 6.90 -17.25 0.95
CA MET A 36 6.44 -15.86 0.97
C MET A 36 7.46 -14.89 0.35
N LEU A 37 8.74 -14.99 0.75
CA LEU A 37 9.80 -14.14 0.22
C LEU A 37 10.09 -14.44 -1.26
N THR A 38 10.04 -15.71 -1.65
CA THR A 38 10.20 -16.12 -3.05
C THR A 38 9.07 -15.55 -3.91
N SER A 39 7.82 -15.65 -3.46
CA SER A 39 6.67 -15.05 -4.15
C SER A 39 6.81 -13.54 -4.28
N PHE A 40 7.25 -12.84 -3.24
CA PHE A 40 7.48 -11.39 -3.29
C PHE A 40 8.60 -11.00 -4.27
N ILE A 41 9.71 -11.74 -4.31
CA ILE A 41 10.81 -11.49 -5.25
C ILE A 41 10.36 -11.78 -6.68
N THR A 42 9.66 -12.88 -6.91
CA THR A 42 9.08 -13.22 -8.22
C THR A 42 8.10 -12.15 -8.69
N LEU A 43 7.29 -11.60 -7.77
CA LEU A 43 6.41 -10.48 -8.07
C LEU A 43 7.22 -9.26 -8.52
N ALA A 44 8.27 -8.90 -7.78
CA ALA A 44 9.14 -7.77 -8.11
C ALA A 44 9.73 -7.90 -9.53
N GLN A 45 10.15 -9.11 -9.92
CA GLN A 45 10.62 -9.42 -11.27
C GLN A 45 9.48 -9.29 -12.30
N THR A 46 8.34 -9.91 -12.02
CA THR A 46 7.18 -9.97 -12.91
C THR A 46 6.67 -8.57 -13.30
N ILE A 47 6.67 -7.65 -12.34
CA ILE A 47 6.21 -6.27 -12.58
C ILE A 47 7.32 -5.32 -13.06
N GLY A 48 8.55 -5.83 -13.24
CA GLY A 48 9.69 -5.04 -13.69
C GLY A 48 10.17 -3.99 -12.68
N ALA A 49 10.09 -4.27 -11.38
CA ALA A 49 10.62 -3.36 -10.36
C ALA A 49 12.15 -3.26 -10.42
N ASN A 50 12.70 -2.08 -10.17
CA ASN A 50 14.15 -1.88 -10.06
C ASN A 50 14.67 -2.26 -8.66
N HIS A 51 13.80 -2.10 -7.66
CA HIS A 51 14.14 -2.31 -6.25
C HIS A 51 13.03 -3.10 -5.55
N ALA A 52 13.42 -4.09 -4.76
CA ALA A 52 12.55 -4.76 -3.79
C ALA A 52 13.02 -4.38 -2.39
N VAL A 53 12.17 -3.77 -1.58
CA VAL A 53 12.50 -3.27 -0.24
C VAL A 53 11.70 -4.01 0.82
N ILE A 54 12.37 -4.61 1.78
CA ILE A 54 11.75 -5.43 2.82
C ILE A 54 12.14 -4.86 4.19
N ALA A 55 11.20 -4.23 4.88
CA ALA A 55 11.40 -3.86 6.28
C ALA A 55 11.15 -5.07 7.18
N VAL A 56 12.08 -5.35 8.10
CA VAL A 56 12.06 -6.55 8.94
C VAL A 56 12.16 -6.16 10.41
N ASP A 57 11.30 -6.70 11.27
CA ASP A 57 11.39 -6.50 12.73
C ASP A 57 12.72 -7.05 13.23
N ALA A 58 13.58 -6.15 13.70
CA ALA A 58 14.90 -6.49 14.23
C ALA A 58 14.88 -6.83 15.72
N ALA A 59 13.72 -6.74 16.38
CA ALA A 59 13.58 -7.19 17.76
C ALA A 59 13.50 -8.73 17.81
N GLU A 60 14.26 -9.33 18.72
CA GLU A 60 14.15 -10.76 19.01
C GLU A 60 12.76 -11.05 19.62
N ARG A 61 11.93 -11.79 18.87
CA ARG A 61 10.58 -12.23 19.34
C ARG A 61 10.56 -13.67 19.78
N ILE A 62 11.46 -14.48 19.24
CA ILE A 62 11.60 -15.91 19.51
C ILE A 62 13.05 -16.11 19.88
N THR A 63 13.30 -16.63 21.09
CA THR A 63 14.65 -16.84 21.60
C THR A 63 15.48 -17.68 20.63
N GLY A 64 16.64 -17.14 20.21
CA GLY A 64 17.57 -17.81 19.30
C GLY A 64 17.16 -17.80 17.83
N TYR A 65 16.14 -17.03 17.46
CA TYR A 65 15.71 -16.87 16.08
C TYR A 65 15.81 -15.40 15.63
N ASP A 66 16.80 -15.13 14.79
CA ASP A 66 17.00 -13.82 14.18
C ASP A 66 16.27 -13.76 12.83
N LEU A 67 15.16 -13.01 12.79
CA LEU A 67 14.37 -12.87 11.57
C LEU A 67 15.14 -12.12 10.46
N VAL A 68 15.96 -11.13 10.82
CA VAL A 68 16.72 -10.32 9.85
C VAL A 68 17.75 -11.21 9.14
N ASP A 69 18.46 -12.03 9.90
CA ASP A 69 19.44 -12.97 9.35
C ASP A 69 18.76 -14.01 8.44
N GLU A 70 17.61 -14.56 8.85
CA GLU A 70 16.90 -15.55 8.03
C GLU A 70 16.36 -14.96 6.73
N VAL A 71 15.76 -13.77 6.76
CA VAL A 71 15.35 -13.04 5.55
C VAL A 71 16.56 -12.78 4.65
N THR A 72 17.69 -12.38 5.24
CA THR A 72 18.93 -12.10 4.50
C THR A 72 19.46 -13.33 3.77
N LYS A 73 19.49 -14.49 4.44
CA LYS A 73 19.91 -15.76 3.83
C LYS A 73 19.00 -16.20 2.69
N ILE A 74 17.68 -15.98 2.82
CA ILE A 74 16.71 -16.37 1.80
C ILE A 74 16.80 -15.45 0.58
N CYS A 75 16.90 -14.14 0.78
CA CYS A 75 16.92 -13.15 -0.30
C CYS A 75 18.28 -13.06 -1.00
N ASN A 76 19.38 -13.39 -0.31
CA ASN A 76 20.73 -13.37 -0.85
C ASN A 76 21.38 -14.76 -0.68
N PRO A 77 20.91 -15.79 -1.41
CA PRO A 77 21.50 -17.11 -1.32
C PRO A 77 22.98 -17.06 -1.77
N PRO A 78 23.86 -17.89 -1.19
CA PRO A 78 25.24 -17.96 -1.63
C PRO A 78 25.32 -18.32 -3.12
N PRO A 79 26.29 -17.78 -3.87
CA PRO A 79 26.45 -18.10 -5.28
C PRO A 79 26.61 -19.63 -5.44
N THR A 80 25.63 -20.27 -6.06
CA THR A 80 25.79 -21.63 -6.59
C THR A 80 26.47 -21.55 -7.95
N ASP A 81 27.26 -22.57 -8.32
CA ASP A 81 28.01 -22.70 -9.59
C ASP A 81 27.12 -22.81 -10.86
N LEU A 82 26.15 -21.91 -11.04
CA LEU A 82 25.33 -21.80 -12.24
C LEU A 82 24.92 -20.36 -12.49
N THR A 83 25.26 -19.89 -13.71
CA THR A 83 24.74 -18.78 -14.51
C THR A 83 24.34 -17.49 -13.78
N PRO A 84 24.91 -16.32 -14.15
CA PRO A 84 24.41 -15.03 -13.67
C PRO A 84 22.90 -14.98 -13.85
N SER A 85 22.16 -14.87 -12.75
CA SER A 85 20.73 -14.61 -12.85
C SER A 85 20.59 -13.26 -13.55
N ASP A 86 19.82 -13.18 -14.63
CA ASP A 86 19.37 -11.93 -15.30
C ASP A 86 18.47 -11.06 -14.39
N ASN A 87 18.63 -11.21 -13.08
CA ASN A 87 17.77 -10.67 -12.07
C ASN A 87 18.12 -9.19 -11.84
N ASN A 88 17.48 -8.33 -12.61
CA ASN A 88 17.69 -6.88 -12.57
C ASN A 88 17.14 -6.19 -11.30
N VAL A 89 16.43 -6.92 -10.43
CA VAL A 89 15.86 -6.38 -9.21
C VAL A 89 16.91 -6.34 -8.10
N ARG A 90 17.19 -5.15 -7.56
CA ARG A 90 18.05 -5.01 -6.37
C ARG A 90 17.23 -5.18 -5.09
N ILE A 91 17.59 -6.14 -4.26
CA ILE A 91 16.91 -6.42 -3.00
C ILE A 91 17.56 -5.61 -1.86
N HIS A 92 16.74 -4.95 -1.04
CA HIS A 92 17.14 -4.16 0.11
C HIS A 92 16.42 -4.67 1.35
N ILE A 93 17.18 -5.02 2.39
CA ILE A 93 16.64 -5.50 3.66
C ILE A 93 16.90 -4.42 4.70
N LEU A 94 15.83 -3.96 5.35
CA LEU A 94 15.88 -2.88 6.32
C LEU A 94 15.55 -3.44 7.71
N PRO A 95 16.55 -3.65 8.59
CA PRO A 95 16.29 -3.97 9.98
C PRO A 95 15.62 -2.77 10.67
N VAL A 96 14.47 -2.97 11.31
CA VAL A 96 13.69 -1.90 11.96
C VAL A 96 13.47 -2.24 13.43
N THR A 97 13.91 -1.34 14.31
CA THR A 97 13.58 -1.37 15.74
C THR A 97 13.52 0.07 16.30
N PRO A 98 12.53 0.40 17.14
CA PRO A 98 11.38 -0.42 17.51
C PRO A 98 10.42 -0.64 16.32
N TRP A 99 9.82 -1.84 16.23
CA TRP A 99 8.87 -2.16 15.14
C TRP A 99 7.56 -1.37 15.21
N GLY A 100 7.06 -1.19 16.44
CA GLY A 100 5.75 -0.59 16.65
C GLY A 100 4.60 -1.49 16.16
N LYS A 101 3.58 -0.89 15.57
CA LYS A 101 2.39 -1.51 14.97
C LYS A 101 2.47 -1.40 13.44
N PHE A 102 2.66 -0.19 12.90
CA PHE A 102 2.62 0.05 11.45
C PHE A 102 3.66 1.06 10.97
N VAL A 103 3.71 2.24 11.60
CA VAL A 103 4.35 3.43 11.05
C VAL A 103 5.88 3.35 10.96
N PRO A 104 6.62 2.85 11.98
CA PRO A 104 8.09 2.82 11.91
C PRO A 104 8.64 2.07 10.69
N ALA A 105 8.09 0.88 10.41
CA ALA A 105 8.50 0.08 9.26
C ALA A 105 8.21 0.77 7.92
N LEU A 106 7.04 1.40 7.81
CA LEU A 106 6.66 2.13 6.60
C LEU A 106 7.54 3.36 6.37
N ASN A 107 7.88 4.10 7.43
CA ASN A 107 8.77 5.25 7.32
C ASN A 107 10.22 4.87 7.02
N ALA A 108 10.69 3.71 7.50
CA ALA A 108 11.98 3.15 7.08
C ALA A 108 12.00 2.87 5.57
N ILE A 109 10.92 2.26 5.03
CA ILE A 109 10.75 2.03 3.59
C ILE A 109 10.77 3.36 2.82
N VAL A 110 9.94 4.33 3.21
CA VAL A 110 9.84 5.62 2.49
C VAL A 110 11.18 6.34 2.48
N SER A 111 11.86 6.40 3.63
CA SER A 111 13.16 7.06 3.76
C SER A 111 14.20 6.40 2.87
N HIS A 112 14.26 5.06 2.86
CA HIS A 112 15.20 4.32 2.02
C HIS A 112 14.90 4.49 0.54
N VAL A 113 13.64 4.28 0.13
CA VAL A 113 13.22 4.40 -1.28
C VAL A 113 13.50 5.79 -1.85
N ALA A 114 13.37 6.85 -1.04
CA ALA A 114 13.72 8.21 -1.45
C ALA A 114 15.20 8.35 -1.87
N THR A 115 16.11 7.54 -1.30
CA THR A 115 17.53 7.53 -1.68
C THR A 115 17.81 6.79 -2.99
N LEU A 116 16.87 5.95 -3.46
CA LEU A 116 17.06 5.07 -4.62
C LEU A 116 16.72 5.75 -5.95
N SER A 117 16.42 7.06 -5.94
CA SER A 117 15.91 7.79 -7.11
C SER A 117 14.62 7.21 -7.73
N ALA A 118 13.92 6.34 -6.99
CA ALA A 118 12.64 5.79 -7.39
C ALA A 118 11.60 6.91 -7.50
N LYS A 119 10.79 6.87 -8.56
CA LYS A 119 9.66 7.79 -8.73
C LYS A 119 8.39 7.21 -8.12
N TYR A 120 8.31 5.89 -8.10
CA TYR A 120 7.17 5.15 -7.59
C TYR A 120 7.58 4.18 -6.49
N VAL A 121 6.70 4.00 -5.51
CA VAL A 121 6.77 2.88 -4.57
C VAL A 121 5.43 2.15 -4.53
N LEU A 122 5.43 0.88 -4.91
CA LEU A 122 4.30 -0.02 -4.73
C LEU A 122 4.37 -0.61 -3.32
N MET A 123 3.52 -0.15 -2.43
CA MET A 123 3.27 -0.80 -1.15
C MET A 123 2.36 -1.99 -1.39
N THR A 124 2.82 -3.17 -0.97
CA THR A 124 2.05 -4.40 -1.13
C THR A 124 2.22 -5.34 0.06
N SER A 125 1.15 -6.07 0.38
CA SER A 125 1.30 -7.27 1.21
C SER A 125 2.12 -8.32 0.45
N ALA A 126 2.90 -9.13 1.17
CA ALA A 126 3.66 -10.24 0.59
C ALA A 126 2.76 -11.33 -0.04
N GLU A 127 1.46 -11.35 0.31
CA GLU A 127 0.48 -12.32 -0.17
C GLU A 127 -0.27 -11.86 -1.44
N VAL A 128 -0.07 -10.63 -1.89
CA VAL A 128 -0.76 -10.08 -3.06
C VAL A 128 -0.07 -10.56 -4.33
N GLN A 129 -0.86 -11.03 -5.30
CA GLN A 129 -0.43 -11.24 -6.67
C GLN A 129 -0.83 -10.03 -7.52
N LEU A 130 0.08 -9.53 -8.35
CA LEU A 130 -0.15 -8.41 -9.25
C LEU A 130 0.50 -8.69 -10.60
N SER A 131 -0.22 -8.47 -11.70
CA SER A 131 0.36 -8.54 -13.05
C SER A 131 1.00 -7.22 -13.46
N GLN A 132 1.86 -7.28 -14.49
CA GLN A 132 2.45 -6.08 -15.10
C GLN A 132 1.38 -5.16 -15.74
N ASP A 133 0.30 -5.73 -16.27
CA ASP A 133 -0.82 -4.96 -16.84
C ASP A 133 -1.50 -4.11 -15.77
N VAL A 134 -1.71 -4.68 -14.58
CA VAL A 134 -2.30 -3.95 -13.45
C VAL A 134 -1.40 -2.80 -13.03
N LEU A 135 -0.09 -3.03 -12.89
CA LEU A 135 0.86 -1.97 -12.59
C LEU A 135 0.84 -0.87 -13.68
N THR A 136 0.74 -1.26 -14.95
CA THR A 136 0.65 -0.32 -16.08
C THR A 136 -0.58 0.56 -15.96
N ILE A 137 -1.73 -0.02 -15.61
CA ILE A 137 -2.96 0.72 -15.34
C ILE A 137 -2.76 1.68 -14.16
N MET A 138 -2.18 1.21 -13.04
CA MET A 138 -1.91 2.07 -11.88
C MET A 138 -1.00 3.26 -12.23
N LYS A 139 0.10 3.02 -12.97
CA LYS A 139 1.00 4.07 -13.47
C LYS A 139 0.26 5.05 -14.38
N SER A 140 -0.62 4.57 -15.26
CA SER A 140 -1.40 5.44 -16.16
C SER A 140 -2.35 6.40 -15.42
N LYS A 141 -2.78 6.03 -14.20
CA LYS A 141 -3.65 6.85 -13.34
C LYS A 141 -2.85 7.75 -12.38
N LEU A 142 -1.56 7.50 -12.22
CA LEU A 142 -0.64 8.25 -11.35
C LEU A 142 0.17 9.28 -12.16
N ASP A 143 -0.45 10.44 -12.39
CA ASP A 143 0.26 11.64 -12.85
C ASP A 143 1.20 12.13 -11.72
N LEU A 144 2.52 12.11 -11.95
CA LEU A 144 3.50 12.48 -10.92
C LEU A 144 3.40 13.94 -10.44
N GLU A 145 2.76 14.83 -11.20
CA GLU A 145 2.53 16.22 -10.79
C GLU A 145 1.30 16.35 -9.89
N LYS A 146 0.25 15.55 -10.15
CA LYS A 146 -1.08 15.73 -9.52
C LYS A 146 -1.47 14.64 -8.54
N THR A 147 -1.08 13.41 -8.81
CA THR A 147 -1.49 12.24 -8.04
C THR A 147 -0.45 11.93 -6.97
N LEU A 148 -0.94 11.73 -5.74
CA LEU A 148 -0.18 11.23 -4.60
C LEU A 148 -0.15 9.70 -4.58
N VAL A 149 -1.31 9.07 -4.74
CA VAL A 149 -1.45 7.62 -4.60
C VAL A 149 -2.56 7.07 -5.49
N VAL A 150 -2.34 5.87 -6.02
CA VAL A 150 -3.33 5.05 -6.72
C VAL A 150 -3.38 3.68 -6.04
N GLY A 151 -4.54 3.23 -5.59
CA GLY A 151 -4.72 1.86 -5.10
C GLY A 151 -5.83 1.12 -5.82
N THR A 152 -5.84 -0.20 -5.67
CA THR A 152 -6.85 -1.06 -6.28
C THR A 152 -8.01 -1.31 -5.33
N VAL A 153 -9.22 -1.47 -5.88
CA VAL A 153 -10.38 -1.90 -5.09
C VAL A 153 -10.17 -3.34 -4.62
N LEU A 154 -10.03 -3.50 -3.32
CA LEU A 154 -10.02 -4.78 -2.61
C LEU A 154 -11.35 -5.04 -1.88
N PRO A 155 -11.69 -6.31 -1.59
CA PRO A 155 -12.84 -6.66 -0.78
C PRO A 155 -12.88 -5.88 0.55
N GLY A 156 -14.03 -5.26 0.83
CA GLY A 156 -14.24 -4.43 2.01
C GLY A 156 -14.16 -2.92 1.78
N HIS A 157 -13.65 -2.44 0.65
CA HIS A 157 -13.78 -1.02 0.30
C HIS A 157 -15.25 -0.62 0.14
N ASP A 158 -15.54 0.64 0.43
CA ASP A 158 -16.79 1.32 0.08
C ASP A 158 -16.58 2.06 -1.25
N TYR A 159 -16.38 1.30 -2.33
CA TYR A 159 -16.12 1.86 -3.65
C TYR A 159 -17.41 2.37 -4.30
N ARG A 160 -17.34 3.54 -4.93
CA ARG A 160 -18.48 4.23 -5.55
C ARG A 160 -18.14 4.58 -6.98
N TYR A 161 -18.88 4.05 -7.95
CA TYR A 161 -18.67 4.34 -9.36
C TYR A 161 -19.95 4.83 -10.02
N SER A 162 -19.81 5.82 -10.89
CA SER A 162 -20.91 6.60 -11.46
C SER A 162 -21.93 5.81 -12.29
N ARG A 163 -21.68 4.53 -12.62
CA ARG A 163 -22.62 3.72 -13.41
C ARG A 163 -23.86 3.24 -12.63
N GLN A 164 -23.89 3.38 -11.30
CA GLN A 164 -25.08 3.09 -10.47
C GLN A 164 -25.97 4.32 -10.20
N ALA A 165 -25.42 5.54 -10.26
CA ALA A 165 -26.19 6.78 -10.07
C ALA A 165 -27.17 7.09 -11.23
N ALA A 166 -27.08 6.36 -12.35
CA ALA A 166 -27.97 6.53 -13.51
C ALA A 166 -29.21 5.61 -13.49
N VAL A 167 -29.31 4.65 -12.55
CA VAL A 167 -30.40 3.65 -12.54
C VAL A 167 -31.30 3.75 -11.31
N GLN A 168 -30.88 4.44 -10.26
CA GLN A 168 -31.70 4.67 -9.08
C GLN A 168 -31.78 6.18 -8.82
N ASN A 169 -32.99 6.73 -8.87
CA ASN A 169 -33.34 8.07 -8.39
C ASN A 169 -33.19 8.14 -6.86
N GLU A 170 -32.03 7.76 -6.33
CA GLU A 170 -31.66 7.97 -4.94
C GLU A 170 -30.88 9.28 -4.87
N GLU A 171 -31.29 10.15 -3.95
CA GLU A 171 -30.63 11.43 -3.71
C GLU A 171 -29.14 11.19 -3.48
N VAL A 172 -28.31 11.69 -4.39
CA VAL A 172 -26.85 11.76 -4.23
C VAL A 172 -26.59 12.46 -2.90
N GLY A 173 -26.04 11.75 -1.93
CA GLY A 173 -25.75 12.30 -0.60
C GLY A 173 -24.89 13.57 -0.72
N ALA A 174 -25.13 14.55 0.15
CA ALA A 174 -24.57 15.91 0.08
C ALA A 174 -23.02 16.03 0.05
N SER A 175 -22.29 14.91 0.13
CA SER A 175 -20.83 14.81 0.16
C SER A 175 -20.18 14.30 -1.14
N GLU A 176 -20.94 13.93 -2.17
CA GLU A 176 -20.39 13.36 -3.41
C GLU A 176 -20.37 14.37 -4.56
N LYS A 177 -19.24 14.41 -5.29
CA LYS A 177 -19.10 15.24 -6.48
C LYS A 177 -18.74 14.38 -7.68
N VAL A 178 -19.66 14.30 -8.64
CA VAL A 178 -19.43 13.61 -9.92
C VAL A 178 -18.38 14.40 -10.72
N LEU A 179 -17.32 13.72 -11.14
CA LEU A 179 -16.32 14.25 -12.06
C LEU A 179 -16.65 13.73 -13.47
N ASP A 180 -16.61 14.61 -14.47
CA ASP A 180 -16.75 14.31 -15.91
C ASP A 180 -16.06 13.00 -16.31
N ASP A 181 -16.69 11.99 -16.91
CA ASP A 181 -16.10 10.73 -17.46
C ASP A 181 -14.94 10.04 -16.66
N LYS A 182 -14.62 10.47 -15.44
CA LYS A 182 -13.32 10.28 -14.77
C LYS A 182 -13.45 9.84 -13.31
N GLY A 183 -14.66 9.69 -12.79
CA GLY A 183 -14.91 9.09 -11.49
C GLY A 183 -15.84 9.89 -10.57
N VAL A 184 -15.93 9.46 -9.32
CA VAL A 184 -16.67 10.14 -8.25
C VAL A 184 -15.70 10.55 -7.16
N GLU A 185 -15.71 11.82 -6.77
CA GLU A 185 -14.98 12.29 -5.60
C GLU A 185 -15.82 12.03 -4.34
N VAL A 186 -15.24 11.33 -3.38
CA VAL A 186 -15.88 10.98 -2.09
C VAL A 186 -14.99 11.37 -0.92
N GLU A 187 -15.58 11.38 0.28
CA GLU A 187 -14.85 11.59 1.53
C GLU A 187 -13.77 10.51 1.73
N LEU A 188 -12.59 10.94 2.20
CA LEU A 188 -11.51 10.05 2.58
C LEU A 188 -11.79 9.40 3.95
N THR A 189 -11.99 8.09 3.95
CA THR A 189 -12.26 7.27 5.13
C THR A 189 -11.39 6.02 5.11
N GLY A 190 -11.40 5.24 6.20
CA GLY A 190 -10.71 3.95 6.26
C GLY A 190 -11.22 2.91 5.25
N ARG A 191 -12.36 3.13 4.56
CA ARG A 191 -12.92 2.21 3.55
C ARG A 191 -12.98 2.79 2.13
N THR A 192 -12.79 4.08 1.96
CA THR A 192 -12.71 4.73 0.63
C THR A 192 -11.26 5.00 0.21
N THR A 193 -10.33 5.03 1.17
CA THR A 193 -8.90 5.25 0.90
C THR A 193 -8.26 4.07 0.14
N PRO A 194 -7.27 4.34 -0.73
CA PRO A 194 -6.30 3.33 -1.18
C PRO A 194 -5.58 2.70 0.01
N TRP A 195 -5.63 1.37 0.14
CA TRP A 195 -4.87 0.64 1.17
C TRP A 195 -3.46 0.26 0.69
N ASN A 196 -2.47 0.36 1.57
CA ASN A 196 -1.09 -0.11 1.40
C ASN A 196 -0.98 -1.62 1.14
N THR A 197 -2.08 -2.37 1.27
CA THR A 197 -2.18 -3.74 0.78
C THR A 197 -1.90 -3.84 -0.72
N CYS A 198 -2.31 -2.84 -1.51
CA CYS A 198 -1.95 -2.72 -2.93
C CYS A 198 -2.13 -1.25 -3.38
N SER A 199 -1.09 -0.44 -3.18
CA SER A 199 -1.12 0.97 -3.60
C SER A 199 0.23 1.46 -4.11
N LEU A 200 0.17 2.21 -5.21
CA LEU A 200 1.29 2.84 -5.87
C LEU A 200 1.36 4.31 -5.43
N TRP A 201 2.46 4.69 -4.80
CA TRP A 201 2.68 6.03 -4.29
C TRP A 201 3.69 6.80 -5.12
N ASN A 202 3.48 8.11 -5.17
CA ASN A 202 4.44 9.08 -5.65
C ASN A 202 5.52 9.32 -4.58
N VAL A 203 6.75 8.88 -4.83
CA VAL A 203 7.83 8.92 -3.83
C VAL A 203 8.18 10.35 -3.42
N SER A 204 8.22 11.30 -4.38
CA SER A 204 8.62 12.68 -4.07
C SER A 204 7.60 13.41 -3.20
N LYS A 205 6.31 13.08 -3.31
CA LYS A 205 5.26 13.63 -2.47
C LYS A 205 5.16 12.91 -1.13
N LEU A 206 5.22 11.58 -1.13
CA LEU A 206 5.15 10.77 0.09
C LEU A 206 6.31 11.07 1.04
N SER A 207 7.52 11.29 0.51
CA SER A 207 8.71 11.56 1.33
C SER A 207 8.69 12.90 2.08
N LEU A 208 7.77 13.81 1.76
CA LEU A 208 7.62 15.09 2.49
C LEU A 208 7.18 14.89 3.93
N THR A 209 6.43 13.81 4.20
CA THR A 209 5.90 13.52 5.55
C THR A 209 6.21 12.10 6.00
N GLY A 210 6.33 11.15 5.07
CA GLY A 210 6.12 9.75 5.37
C GLY A 210 4.69 9.51 5.90
N PHE A 211 4.52 8.41 6.62
CA PHE A 211 3.32 8.07 7.37
C PHE A 211 3.35 8.68 8.76
N LEU A 212 2.20 9.14 9.24
CA LEU A 212 2.10 9.91 10.48
C LEU A 212 1.98 9.01 11.71
N LEU A 213 2.69 9.37 12.78
CA LEU A 213 2.67 8.63 14.06
C LEU A 213 1.30 8.61 14.75
N VAL A 214 0.35 9.48 14.38
CA VAL A 214 -1.03 9.37 14.88
C VAL A 214 -1.64 8.00 14.53
N SER A 215 -1.27 7.44 13.38
CA SER A 215 -1.72 6.12 12.90
C SER A 215 -1.00 4.96 13.58
N GLU A 216 -0.06 5.26 14.47
CA GLU A 216 0.53 4.27 15.38
C GLU A 216 -0.36 4.00 16.60
N GLY A 217 -1.41 4.82 16.82
CA GLY A 217 -2.38 4.63 17.89
C GLY A 217 -1.81 4.92 19.30
N LEU A 218 -0.77 5.73 19.40
CA LEU A 218 -0.15 6.11 20.68
C LEU A 218 -0.93 7.18 21.45
N HIS A 219 -2.05 7.65 20.90
CA HIS A 219 -2.92 8.61 21.57
C HIS A 219 -3.81 7.89 22.61
N PRO A 220 -4.21 8.56 23.70
CA PRO A 220 -5.18 8.02 24.64
C PRO A 220 -6.52 7.75 23.93
N GLU A 221 -7.12 6.61 24.23
CA GLU A 221 -8.45 6.25 23.76
C GLU A 221 -9.51 6.81 24.72
N GLU A 222 -10.64 7.26 24.18
CA GLU A 222 -11.71 7.87 25.01
C GLU A 222 -12.37 6.86 25.94
N ASP A 223 -12.35 5.58 25.59
CA ASP A 223 -12.89 4.47 26.36
C ASP A 223 -11.86 3.82 27.30
N GLY A 224 -10.63 4.35 27.36
CA GLY A 224 -9.54 3.80 28.15
C GLY A 224 -8.97 2.48 27.63
N SER A 225 -9.27 2.10 26.38
CA SER A 225 -8.67 0.93 25.75
C SER A 225 -7.15 1.05 25.60
N GLU A 226 -6.48 -0.10 25.40
CA GLU A 226 -5.02 -0.18 25.37
C GLU A 226 -4.41 0.71 24.26
N LEU A 227 -3.29 1.36 24.58
CA LEU A 227 -2.47 2.09 23.61
C LEU A 227 -2.17 1.22 22.38
N GLY A 228 -2.47 1.76 21.20
CA GLY A 228 -2.33 1.07 19.92
C GLY A 228 -3.57 0.34 19.44
N SER A 229 -4.71 0.37 20.16
CA SER A 229 -5.98 -0.17 19.69
C SER A 229 -6.48 0.53 18.41
N SER A 230 -6.18 1.83 18.26
CA SER A 230 -6.48 2.61 17.07
C SER A 230 -5.42 2.62 15.96
N ALA A 231 -4.37 1.79 16.06
CA ALA A 231 -3.30 1.77 15.07
C ALA A 231 -3.74 1.25 13.69
N GLY A 232 -3.11 1.70 12.61
CA GLY A 232 -3.40 1.34 11.21
C GLY A 232 -4.14 2.45 10.45
N VAL A 233 -4.58 2.14 9.22
CA VAL A 233 -5.19 3.09 8.25
C VAL A 233 -4.33 4.34 8.04
N GLU A 234 -3.02 4.13 8.07
CA GLU A 234 -1.98 5.15 7.98
C GLU A 234 -2.04 5.98 6.69
N GLU A 235 -2.63 5.42 5.64
CA GLU A 235 -2.79 6.09 4.35
C GLU A 235 -3.73 7.29 4.50
N VAL A 236 -4.77 7.19 5.34
CA VAL A 236 -5.80 8.23 5.51
C VAL A 236 -5.17 9.54 5.99
N CYS A 237 -4.47 9.50 7.13
CA CYS A 237 -3.88 10.69 7.73
C CYS A 237 -2.76 11.26 6.85
N THR A 238 -2.03 10.39 6.16
CA THR A 238 -0.96 10.77 5.22
C THR A 238 -1.53 11.51 4.02
N ILE A 239 -2.58 10.96 3.38
CA ILE A 239 -3.25 11.59 2.24
C ILE A 239 -3.85 12.94 2.65
N ALA A 240 -4.61 13.00 3.74
CA ALA A 240 -5.24 14.24 4.19
C ALA A 240 -4.21 15.34 4.49
N THR A 241 -3.08 14.97 5.09
CA THR A 241 -1.98 15.90 5.40
C THR A 241 -1.33 16.42 4.12
N LEU A 242 -1.01 15.54 3.17
CA LEU A 242 -0.40 15.95 1.91
C LEU A 242 -1.37 16.75 1.02
N GLN A 243 -2.67 16.46 1.07
CA GLN A 243 -3.71 17.30 0.46
C GLN A 243 -3.78 18.68 1.08
N ARG A 244 -3.59 18.81 2.40
CA ARG A 244 -3.50 20.11 3.08
C ARG A 244 -2.24 20.88 2.69
N ILE A 245 -1.09 20.22 2.59
CA ILE A 245 0.21 20.85 2.29
C ILE A 245 0.31 21.27 0.83
N LEU A 246 -0.05 20.37 -0.11
CA LEU A 246 0.17 20.56 -1.55
C LEU A 246 -1.07 21.09 -2.28
N GLY A 247 -2.24 21.04 -1.64
CA GLY A 247 -3.54 21.29 -2.23
C GLY A 247 -4.15 20.01 -2.85
N PRO A 248 -5.48 19.83 -2.81
CA PRO A 248 -6.15 18.61 -3.27
C PRO A 248 -5.96 18.33 -4.77
N GLY A 249 -5.72 19.36 -5.58
CA GLY A 249 -5.41 19.21 -7.01
C GLY A 249 -4.01 18.66 -7.30
N ASN A 250 -3.07 18.75 -6.35
CA ASN A 250 -1.66 18.32 -6.51
C ASN A 250 -1.30 17.11 -5.63
N ALA A 251 -2.27 16.58 -4.87
CA ALA A 251 -2.12 15.40 -4.02
C ALA A 251 -3.36 14.51 -4.10
N GLN A 252 -3.80 14.21 -5.32
CA GLN A 252 -4.97 13.37 -5.55
C GLN A 252 -4.72 11.94 -5.05
N ALA A 253 -5.68 11.39 -4.31
CA ALA A 253 -5.76 9.96 -4.04
C ALA A 253 -6.78 9.35 -4.99
N LYS A 254 -6.45 8.19 -5.56
CA LYS A 254 -7.32 7.48 -6.51
C LYS A 254 -7.49 6.03 -6.09
N LEU A 255 -8.73 5.57 -6.03
CA LEU A 255 -9.08 4.17 -5.87
C LEU A 255 -9.65 3.68 -7.20
N ILE A 256 -9.07 2.62 -7.76
CA ILE A 256 -9.40 2.16 -9.11
C ILE A 256 -9.91 0.73 -9.15
N THR A 257 -10.89 0.49 -10.01
CA THR A 257 -11.25 -0.87 -10.42
C THR A 257 -10.37 -1.34 -11.55
N LEU A 258 -9.97 -2.60 -11.50
CA LEU A 258 -9.21 -3.24 -12.56
C LEU A 258 -10.17 -3.98 -13.51
N PRO A 259 -9.90 -3.98 -14.82
CA PRO A 259 -10.69 -4.75 -15.78
C PRO A 259 -10.45 -6.26 -15.61
N GLY A 260 -11.53 -7.04 -15.52
CA GLY A 260 -11.50 -8.50 -15.43
C GLY A 260 -11.48 -9.06 -14.00
N GLU A 261 -12.24 -10.14 -13.77
CA GLU A 261 -12.41 -10.80 -12.46
C GLU A 261 -11.11 -11.38 -11.87
N GLU A 262 -10.08 -11.59 -12.69
CA GLU A 262 -8.81 -12.23 -12.31
C GLU A 262 -7.66 -11.25 -11.97
N SER A 263 -7.89 -9.94 -12.08
CA SER A 263 -6.80 -8.94 -12.03
C SER A 263 -6.22 -8.70 -10.62
N THR A 264 -6.96 -9.06 -9.57
CA THR A 264 -6.45 -9.19 -8.19
C THR A 264 -7.14 -10.38 -7.53
N SER A 265 -6.54 -11.56 -7.62
CA SER A 265 -6.98 -12.69 -6.81
C SER A 265 -6.49 -12.51 -5.37
N TRP A 266 -7.41 -12.10 -4.50
CA TRP A 266 -7.29 -12.35 -3.07
C TRP A 266 -8.15 -13.57 -2.76
N GLU A 267 -7.62 -14.50 -1.96
CA GLU A 267 -8.39 -15.67 -1.50
C GLU A 267 -9.47 -15.26 -0.48
N THR A 268 -10.50 -14.54 -0.95
CA THR A 268 -11.72 -14.25 -0.23
C THR A 268 -12.84 -15.24 -0.57
N GLN A 269 -12.60 -16.15 -1.51
CA GLN A 269 -13.59 -17.09 -2.04
C GLN A 269 -14.06 -18.16 -1.00
N ASN A 270 -13.50 -18.19 0.20
CA ASN A 270 -13.91 -19.08 1.29
C ASN A 270 -14.68 -18.39 2.43
N PHE A 271 -15.27 -17.20 2.20
CA PHE A 271 -16.05 -16.50 3.24
C PHE A 271 -17.51 -16.95 3.40
N GLU A 272 -18.10 -17.59 2.39
CA GLU A 272 -19.54 -17.88 2.37
C GLU A 272 -19.98 -18.94 3.40
N ASN A 273 -19.05 -19.77 3.88
CA ASN A 273 -19.34 -20.89 4.77
C ASN A 273 -18.97 -20.67 6.26
N ASP A 274 -18.56 -19.47 6.67
CA ASP A 274 -18.16 -19.20 8.06
C ASP A 274 -18.69 -17.85 8.59
N ALA A 275 -19.81 -17.92 9.32
CA ALA A 275 -20.45 -16.76 9.94
C ALA A 275 -19.54 -16.01 10.94
N LYS A 276 -18.62 -16.71 11.62
CA LYS A 276 -17.66 -16.05 12.55
C LYS A 276 -16.62 -15.26 11.78
N ARG A 277 -16.19 -15.76 10.62
CA ARG A 277 -15.24 -15.08 9.76
C ARG A 277 -15.86 -13.85 9.08
N LYS A 278 -17.16 -13.89 8.76
CA LYS A 278 -17.94 -12.73 8.28
C LYS A 278 -18.10 -11.65 9.35
N ASP A 279 -18.52 -12.01 10.57
CA ASP A 279 -18.66 -11.07 11.70
C ASP A 279 -17.30 -10.43 12.07
N TRP A 280 -16.22 -11.22 12.07
CA TRP A 280 -14.87 -10.69 12.25
C TRP A 280 -14.46 -9.72 11.14
N HIS A 281 -14.77 -10.03 9.87
CA HIS A 281 -14.50 -9.15 8.74
C HIS A 281 -15.28 -7.83 8.86
N GLU A 282 -16.57 -7.88 9.21
CA GLU A 282 -17.40 -6.70 9.42
C GLU A 282 -16.88 -5.82 10.56
N LYS A 283 -16.53 -6.40 11.70
CA LYS A 283 -15.89 -5.69 12.83
C LYS A 283 -14.56 -5.07 12.42
N LYS A 284 -13.73 -5.81 11.67
CA LYS A 284 -12.46 -5.30 11.13
C LYS A 284 -12.69 -4.11 10.20
N MET A 285 -13.68 -4.15 9.31
CA MET A 285 -14.01 -3.03 8.43
C MET A 285 -14.56 -1.83 9.21
N ALA A 286 -15.46 -2.05 10.17
CA ALA A 286 -16.00 -0.99 11.03
C ALA A 286 -14.88 -0.28 11.80
N SER A 287 -13.92 -1.03 12.34
CA SER A 287 -12.76 -0.47 13.03
C SER A 287 -11.89 0.41 12.13
N LYS A 288 -11.82 0.16 10.83
CA LYS A 288 -11.06 1.03 9.91
C LYS A 288 -11.69 2.42 9.82
N VAL A 289 -13.03 2.49 9.79
CA VAL A 289 -13.76 3.76 9.72
C VAL A 289 -13.60 4.55 11.02
N SER A 290 -13.81 3.92 12.18
CA SER A 290 -13.68 4.60 13.48
C SER A 290 -12.27 5.10 13.74
N ARG A 291 -11.25 4.28 13.44
CA ARG A 291 -9.82 4.67 13.56
C ARG A 291 -9.48 5.86 12.67
N ALA A 292 -9.83 5.78 11.39
CA ALA A 292 -9.58 6.85 10.43
C ALA A 292 -10.22 8.17 10.88
N LYS A 293 -11.49 8.12 11.29
CA LYS A 293 -12.21 9.29 11.80
C LYS A 293 -11.51 9.91 13.00
N ARG A 294 -11.19 9.10 14.01
CA ARG A 294 -10.52 9.59 15.22
C ARG A 294 -9.17 10.24 14.92
N GLN A 295 -8.33 9.58 14.11
CA GLN A 295 -7.02 10.10 13.78
C GLN A 295 -7.11 11.42 12.98
N LEU A 296 -8.08 11.54 12.07
CA LEU A 296 -8.36 12.79 11.34
C LEU A 296 -8.85 13.92 12.26
N GLU A 297 -9.74 13.62 13.21
CA GLU A 297 -10.22 14.56 14.22
C GLU A 297 -9.06 15.11 15.07
N LEU A 298 -8.15 14.24 15.52
CA LEU A 298 -6.95 14.64 16.27
C LEU A 298 -6.04 15.59 15.47
N LEU A 299 -5.98 15.43 14.15
CA LEU A 299 -5.21 16.29 13.26
C LEU A 299 -5.98 17.55 12.82
N GLY A 300 -7.29 17.62 13.05
CA GLY A 300 -8.14 18.68 12.48
C GLY A 300 -8.15 18.67 10.95
N LEU A 301 -8.10 17.47 10.35
CA LEU A 301 -8.02 17.27 8.90
C LEU A 301 -9.22 16.53 8.36
N SER A 302 -9.45 16.73 7.07
CA SER A 302 -10.33 15.92 6.22
C SER A 302 -9.66 15.83 4.85
N GLY A 303 -10.10 14.87 4.03
CA GLY A 303 -9.55 14.67 2.70
C GLY A 303 -10.58 14.06 1.76
N THR A 304 -10.19 13.93 0.50
CA THR A 304 -11.02 13.30 -0.54
C THR A 304 -10.25 12.24 -1.30
N VAL A 305 -10.98 11.34 -1.94
CA VAL A 305 -10.46 10.31 -2.83
C VAL A 305 -11.35 10.23 -4.07
N ILE A 306 -10.73 10.03 -5.23
CA ILE A 306 -11.42 9.85 -6.50
C ILE A 306 -11.55 8.35 -6.79
N HIS A 307 -12.77 7.89 -6.97
CA HIS A 307 -13.09 6.52 -7.39
C HIS A 307 -13.26 6.45 -8.91
N CYS A 308 -12.38 5.75 -9.64
CA CYS A 308 -12.27 5.87 -11.11
C CYS A 308 -11.63 4.70 -11.88
#